data_AF-A0A0J8RQP4-F1
#
_entry.id   AF-A0A0J8RQP4-F1
#
_cell.length_a   1.000
_cell.length_b   1.000
_cell.length_c   1.000
_cell.angle_alpha   90.00
_cell.angle_beta   90.00
_cell.angle_gamma   90.00
#
_symmetry.space_group_name_H-M   'P 1'
#
loop_
_entity.id
_entity.type
_entity.pdbx_description
1 polymer ?
#
loop_
_entity_poly.entity_id
_entity_poly.type
_entity_poly.pdbx_seq_one_letter_code
_entity_poly.pdbx_strand_id
1 'polypeptide(L)'
;MLPVRHPQNPPPTLDAFNTIFHPRQPVPEIYTHVAQDLGVIPSTITADAVKPAFRTAFKRNSAQYPNYGRDTPGFGGPKAWWGKVIRECFAQVKGGSTTVDEIPDRLVETLFTVFGGEAYKLYNDAEPFFRKLQLWKQAKRSRNVSPRPS
;
A
#
# COMPACT_ATOMS: atom_id res chain seq x y z
N MET A 1 -52.62 5.28 -3.42
CA MET A 1 -51.35 5.20 -4.17
C MET A 1 -50.24 4.96 -3.15
N LEU A 2 -49.69 3.74 -3.06
CA LEU A 2 -48.62 3.42 -2.10
C LEU A 2 -47.27 3.98 -2.62
N PRO A 3 -46.43 4.58 -1.77
CA PRO A 3 -45.14 5.10 -2.20
C PRO A 3 -44.21 3.93 -2.59
N VAL A 4 -43.67 4.00 -3.80
CA VAL A 4 -42.64 3.08 -4.28
C VAL A 4 -41.40 3.25 -3.41
N ARG A 5 -41.06 2.22 -2.61
CA ARG A 5 -39.79 2.19 -1.88
C ARG A 5 -38.69 1.96 -2.91
N HIS A 6 -37.89 2.99 -3.20
CA HIS A 6 -36.66 2.80 -3.95
C HIS A 6 -35.74 1.84 -3.17
N PRO A 7 -35.17 0.82 -3.83
CA PRO A 7 -34.19 -0.06 -3.19
C PRO A 7 -33.05 0.80 -2.66
N GLN A 8 -32.69 0.62 -1.38
CA GLN A 8 -31.52 1.28 -0.83
C GLN A 8 -30.30 0.63 -1.48
N ASN A 9 -29.64 1.36 -2.40
CA ASN A 9 -28.36 0.93 -2.93
C ASN A 9 -27.36 0.73 -1.77
N PRO A 10 -26.55 -0.34 -1.81
CA PRO A 10 -25.49 -0.53 -0.83
C PRO A 10 -24.54 0.67 -0.85
N PRO A 11 -23.90 1.00 0.29
CA PRO A 11 -22.93 2.09 0.32
C PRO A 11 -21.80 1.82 -0.67
N PRO A 12 -21.28 2.86 -1.35
CA PRO A 12 -20.17 2.69 -2.28
C PRO A 12 -18.92 2.21 -1.52
N THR A 13 -18.25 1.20 -2.06
CA THR A 13 -16.91 0.77 -1.65
C THR A 13 -15.89 1.43 -2.57
N LEU A 14 -14.75 1.84 -2.01
CA LEU A 14 -13.67 2.51 -2.74
C LEU A 14 -12.39 1.71 -2.56
N ASP A 15 -11.64 1.54 -3.64
CA ASP A 15 -10.22 1.25 -3.53
C ASP A 15 -9.49 2.50 -2.98
N ALA A 16 -8.40 2.31 -2.26
CA ALA A 16 -7.68 3.41 -1.63
C ALA A 16 -6.45 3.86 -2.42
N PHE A 17 -5.73 2.96 -3.07
CA PHE A 17 -4.45 3.27 -3.70
C PHE A 17 -4.66 3.89 -5.08
N ASN A 18 -4.00 5.01 -5.38
CA ASN A 18 -4.25 5.83 -6.57
C ASN A 18 -5.71 6.27 -6.75
N THR A 19 -6.48 6.27 -5.65
CA THR A 19 -7.86 6.77 -5.60
C THR A 19 -8.02 7.76 -4.45
N ILE A 20 -7.62 7.37 -3.24
CA ILE A 20 -7.66 8.21 -2.04
C ILE A 20 -6.27 8.78 -1.74
N PHE A 21 -5.24 7.94 -1.84
CA PHE A 21 -3.86 8.32 -1.58
C PHE A 21 -2.92 7.74 -2.62
N HIS A 22 -1.74 8.33 -2.73
CA HIS A 22 -0.70 7.89 -3.64
C HIS A 22 0.70 8.11 -3.03
N PRO A 23 1.73 7.42 -3.54
CA PRO A 23 3.11 7.64 -3.09
C PRO A 23 3.54 9.10 -3.33
N ARG A 24 4.28 9.67 -2.37
CA ARG A 24 4.87 11.02 -2.48
C ARG A 24 5.93 11.08 -3.58
N GLN A 25 6.68 10.00 -3.72
CA GLN A 25 7.70 9.75 -4.72
C GLN A 25 7.47 8.37 -5.32
N PRO A 26 7.96 8.10 -6.55
CA PRO A 26 7.98 6.75 -7.10
C PRO A 26 8.58 5.74 -6.12
N VAL A 27 7.92 4.58 -5.96
CA VAL A 27 8.37 3.52 -5.02
C VAL A 27 9.86 3.15 -5.17
N PRO A 28 10.42 3.03 -6.40
CA PRO A 28 11.85 2.75 -6.55
C PRO A 28 12.76 3.84 -5.99
N GLU A 29 12.36 5.11 -6.03
CA GLU A 29 13.14 6.21 -5.45
C GLU A 29 13.16 6.12 -3.93
N ILE A 30 12.01 5.86 -3.30
CA ILE A 30 11.90 5.66 -1.84
C ILE A 30 12.79 4.49 -1.40
N TYR A 31 12.73 3.36 -2.10
CA TYR A 31 13.57 2.20 -1.82
C TYR A 31 15.07 2.53 -1.92
N THR A 32 15.46 3.25 -2.98
CA THR A 32 16.85 3.63 -3.23
C THR A 32 17.37 4.54 -2.12
N HIS A 33 16.60 5.58 -1.79
CA HIS A 33 16.98 6.56 -0.77
C HIS A 33 17.17 5.90 0.61
N VAL A 34 16.18 5.12 1.07
CA VAL A 34 16.26 4.41 2.36
C VAL A 34 17.45 3.44 2.40
N ALA A 35 17.72 2.73 1.31
CA ALA A 35 18.83 1.79 1.25
C ALA A 35 20.21 2.49 1.23
N GLN A 36 20.31 3.66 0.59
CA GLN A 36 21.52 4.50 0.61
C GLN A 36 21.77 5.09 2.00
N ASP A 37 20.73 5.64 2.64
CA ASP A 37 20.83 6.23 3.99
C ASP A 37 21.27 5.20 5.04
N LEU A 38 20.83 3.95 4.87
CA LEU A 38 21.24 2.83 5.72
C LEU A 38 22.57 2.19 5.30
N GLY A 39 23.24 2.69 4.26
CA GLY A 39 24.50 2.17 3.75
C GLY A 39 24.42 0.74 3.17
N VAL A 40 23.23 0.30 2.75
CA VAL A 40 23.03 -1.04 2.14
C VAL A 40 23.53 -1.07 0.69
N ILE A 41 23.36 0.04 -0.01
CA ILE A 41 23.85 0.27 -1.37
C ILE A 41 24.63 1.59 -1.44
N PRO A 42 25.63 1.72 -2.31
CA PRO A 42 26.33 2.98 -2.51
C PRO A 42 25.44 4.01 -3.22
N SER A 43 25.78 5.30 -3.07
CA SER A 43 25.08 6.43 -3.71
C SER A 43 25.14 6.40 -5.25
N THR A 44 26.04 5.60 -5.83
CA THR A 44 26.14 5.39 -7.28
C THR A 44 25.02 4.52 -7.86
N ILE A 45 24.34 3.72 -7.03
CA ILE A 45 23.19 2.91 -7.46
C ILE A 45 21.93 3.76 -7.42
N THR A 46 21.23 3.84 -8.56
CA THR A 46 20.03 4.67 -8.72
C THR A 46 18.75 3.84 -8.74
N ALA A 47 17.60 4.54 -8.72
CA ALA A 47 16.28 3.93 -8.83
C ALA A 47 16.09 3.11 -10.12
N ASP A 48 16.85 3.39 -11.18
CA ASP A 48 16.79 2.64 -12.44
C ASP A 48 17.35 1.22 -12.32
N ALA A 49 18.27 0.98 -11.38
CA ALA A 49 18.75 -0.35 -11.05
C ALA A 49 17.78 -1.09 -10.09
N VAL A 50 17.19 -0.36 -9.13
CA VAL A 50 16.28 -0.91 -8.13
C VAL A 50 14.93 -1.32 -8.74
N LYS A 51 14.39 -0.54 -9.67
CA LYS A 51 13.10 -0.77 -10.31
C LYS A 51 12.98 -2.15 -11.00
N PRO A 52 13.88 -2.58 -11.90
CA PRO A 52 13.79 -3.90 -12.53
C PRO A 52 14.02 -5.05 -11.54
N ALA A 53 14.90 -4.88 -10.56
CA ALA A 53 15.12 -5.87 -9.51
C ALA A 53 13.86 -6.08 -8.65
N PHE A 54 13.22 -4.99 -8.22
CA PHE A 54 11.96 -5.03 -7.50
C PHE A 54 10.87 -5.74 -8.33
N ARG A 55 10.72 -5.37 -9.61
CA ARG A 55 9.73 -6.00 -10.50
C ARG A 55 9.96 -7.50 -10.63
N THR A 56 11.22 -7.93 -10.73
CA THR A 56 11.60 -9.34 -10.84
C THR A 56 11.24 -10.09 -9.56
N ALA A 57 11.67 -9.58 -8.40
CA ALA A 57 11.37 -10.16 -7.09
C ALA A 57 9.86 -10.21 -6.83
N PHE A 58 9.14 -9.12 -7.10
CA PHE A 58 7.69 -9.04 -6.92
C PHE A 58 6.97 -10.09 -7.78
N LYS A 59 7.29 -10.18 -9.07
CA LYS A 59 6.66 -11.15 -9.99
C LYS A 59 6.91 -12.58 -9.52
N ARG A 60 8.14 -12.91 -9.14
CA ARG A 60 8.49 -14.24 -8.67
C ARG A 60 7.71 -14.61 -7.40
N ASN A 61 7.67 -13.73 -6.41
CA ASN A 61 6.93 -13.98 -5.17
C ASN A 61 5.41 -14.00 -5.38
N SER A 62 4.89 -13.21 -6.32
CA SER A 62 3.46 -13.23 -6.66
C SER A 62 3.03 -14.54 -7.30
N ALA A 63 3.90 -15.13 -8.13
CA ALA A 63 3.66 -16.44 -8.74
C ALA A 63 3.84 -17.59 -7.74
N GLN A 64 4.88 -17.53 -6.90
CA GLN A 64 5.22 -18.59 -5.96
C GLN A 64 4.31 -18.60 -4.71
N TYR A 65 3.91 -17.42 -4.25
CA TYR A 65 3.15 -17.21 -3.02
C TYR A 65 2.02 -16.20 -3.29
N PRO A 66 0.94 -16.63 -3.97
CA PRO A 66 -0.16 -15.73 -4.33
C PRO A 66 -0.82 -15.14 -3.08
N ASN A 67 -1.50 -14.00 -3.25
CA ASN A 67 -2.21 -13.33 -2.16
C ASN A 67 -1.31 -13.06 -0.93
N TYR A 68 -0.08 -12.61 -1.18
CA TYR A 68 0.94 -12.38 -0.15
C TYR A 68 1.25 -13.63 0.70
N GLY A 69 1.10 -14.81 0.10
CA GLY A 69 1.26 -16.11 0.74
C GLY A 69 0.23 -16.42 1.81
N ARG A 70 -0.93 -15.73 1.80
CA ARG A 70 -2.05 -15.99 2.73
C ARG A 70 -2.49 -17.45 2.69
N ASP A 71 -2.54 -18.01 1.49
CA ASP A 71 -3.05 -19.37 1.25
C ASP A 71 -1.92 -20.40 1.19
N THR A 72 -0.69 -20.00 1.53
CA THR A 72 0.48 -20.90 1.58
C THR A 72 0.71 -21.34 3.03
N PRO A 73 0.49 -22.64 3.36
CA PRO A 73 0.69 -23.15 4.72
C PRO A 73 2.12 -22.87 5.22
N GLY A 74 2.23 -22.29 6.41
CA GLY A 74 3.51 -22.01 7.05
C GLY A 74 4.30 -20.80 6.53
N PHE A 75 3.78 -20.02 5.57
CA PHE A 75 4.55 -18.97 4.88
C PHE A 75 4.73 -17.63 5.65
N GLY A 76 4.23 -17.50 6.88
CA GLY A 76 4.45 -16.30 7.71
C GLY A 76 3.70 -15.03 7.26
N GLY A 77 2.85 -15.14 6.23
CA GLY A 77 1.90 -14.11 5.80
C GLY A 77 2.51 -12.86 5.13
N PRO A 78 1.75 -11.76 5.02
CA PRO A 78 2.13 -10.61 4.21
C PRO A 78 3.45 -9.93 4.62
N LYS A 79 3.76 -9.89 5.92
CA LYS A 79 5.03 -9.31 6.41
C LYS A 79 6.24 -10.11 5.94
N ALA A 80 6.16 -11.45 6.03
CA ALA A 80 7.20 -12.34 5.51
C ALA A 80 7.31 -12.23 3.99
N TRP A 81 6.18 -12.17 3.29
CA TRP A 81 6.11 -12.00 1.84
C TRP A 81 6.83 -10.73 1.36
N TRP A 82 6.48 -9.59 1.93
CA TRP A 82 7.10 -8.31 1.56
C TRP A 82 8.57 -8.25 1.96
N GLY A 83 8.92 -8.80 3.12
CA GLY A 83 10.31 -8.92 3.53
C GLY A 83 11.15 -9.74 2.54
N LYS A 84 10.59 -10.82 1.99
CA LYS A 84 11.25 -11.65 0.97
C LYS A 84 11.45 -10.86 -0.33
N VAL A 85 10.42 -10.15 -0.80
CA VAL A 85 10.53 -9.29 -1.99
C VAL A 85 11.62 -8.23 -1.83
N ILE A 86 11.68 -7.56 -0.68
CA ILE A 86 12.68 -6.52 -0.40
C ILE A 86 14.10 -7.11 -0.41
N ARG A 87 14.33 -8.20 0.32
CA ARG A 87 15.67 -8.80 0.39
C ARG A 87 16.13 -9.32 -0.97
N GLU A 88 15.26 -9.99 -1.71
CA GLU A 88 15.59 -10.48 -3.06
C GLU A 88 15.88 -9.35 -4.05
N CYS A 89 15.13 -8.24 -3.96
CA CYS A 89 15.39 -7.05 -4.75
C CYS A 89 16.83 -6.53 -4.50
N PHE A 90 17.20 -6.31 -3.23
CA PHE A 90 18.50 -5.72 -2.91
C PHE A 90 19.68 -6.70 -3.06
N ALA A 91 19.47 -8.00 -2.88
CA ALA A 91 20.47 -9.01 -3.25
C ALA A 91 20.79 -8.94 -4.75
N GLN A 92 19.76 -8.81 -5.59
CA GLN A 92 19.94 -8.63 -7.04
C GLN A 92 20.62 -7.31 -7.39
N VAL A 93 20.27 -6.20 -6.72
CA VAL A 93 20.87 -4.88 -6.96
C VAL A 93 22.35 -4.86 -6.59
N LYS A 94 22.74 -5.49 -5.47
CA LYS A 94 24.15 -5.60 -5.05
C LYS A 94 24.94 -6.52 -5.98
N GLY A 95 24.28 -7.52 -6.56
CA GLY A 95 24.90 -8.48 -7.48
C GLY A 95 25.97 -9.35 -6.80
N GLY A 96 26.74 -10.07 -7.61
CA GLY A 96 27.81 -10.96 -7.15
C GLY A 96 27.28 -12.16 -6.35
N SER A 97 28.05 -12.61 -5.36
CA SER A 97 27.68 -13.69 -4.44
C SER A 97 26.75 -13.24 -3.30
N THR A 98 26.20 -12.01 -3.37
CA THR A 98 25.37 -11.48 -2.28
C THR A 98 24.13 -12.34 -2.11
N THR A 99 23.94 -12.89 -0.90
CA THR A 99 22.76 -13.70 -0.60
C THR A 99 21.64 -12.86 0.00
N VAL A 100 20.43 -13.41 -0.02
CA VAL A 100 19.23 -12.77 0.57
C VAL A 100 19.43 -12.54 2.09
N ASP A 101 20.19 -13.42 2.75
CA ASP A 101 20.47 -13.38 4.19
C ASP A 101 21.47 -12.28 4.58
N GLU A 102 22.23 -11.76 3.61
CA GLU A 102 23.14 -10.63 3.82
C GLU A 102 22.45 -9.27 3.72
N ILE A 103 21.16 -9.23 3.36
CA ILE A 103 20.37 -8.00 3.37
C ILE A 103 19.85 -7.75 4.79
N PRO A 104 20.22 -6.63 5.42
CA PRO A 104 19.97 -6.43 6.85
C PRO A 104 18.48 -6.20 7.14
N ASP A 105 18.00 -6.79 8.23
CA ASP A 105 16.59 -6.68 8.66
C ASP A 105 16.15 -5.23 8.87
N ARG A 106 17.06 -4.37 9.34
CA ARG A 106 16.81 -2.93 9.52
C ARG A 106 16.27 -2.25 8.25
N LEU A 107 16.69 -2.71 7.06
CA LEU A 107 16.19 -2.17 5.79
C LEU A 107 14.70 -2.49 5.61
N VAL A 108 14.33 -3.75 5.87
CA VAL A 108 12.96 -4.23 5.76
C VAL A 108 12.06 -3.51 6.77
N GLU A 109 12.53 -3.38 8.01
CA GLU A 109 11.80 -2.68 9.08
C GLU A 109 11.62 -1.19 8.80
N THR A 110 12.66 -0.53 8.29
CA THR A 110 12.60 0.90 7.93
C THR A 110 11.63 1.11 6.77
N LEU A 111 11.68 0.27 5.72
CA LEU A 111 10.74 0.35 4.61
C LEU A 111 9.30 0.09 5.06
N PHE A 112 9.05 -0.86 5.97
CA PHE A 112 7.71 -1.03 6.54
C PHE A 112 7.22 0.20 7.30
N THR A 113 8.12 0.87 8.03
CA THR A 113 7.78 2.11 8.75
C THR A 113 7.43 3.23 7.78
N VAL A 114 8.27 3.44 6.76
CA VAL A 114 8.07 4.45 5.72
C VAL A 114 6.76 4.21 4.95
N PHE A 115 6.52 2.98 4.48
CA PHE A 115 5.27 2.60 3.81
C PHE A 115 4.10 2.37 4.77
N GLY A 116 4.30 2.55 6.08
CA GLY A 116 3.23 2.59 7.07
C GLY A 116 2.48 3.91 7.10
N GLY A 117 3.04 4.98 6.52
CA GLY A 117 2.35 6.27 6.41
C GLY A 117 3.12 7.35 5.65
N GLU A 118 4.39 7.57 5.99
CA GLU A 118 5.19 8.69 5.47
C GLU A 118 5.34 8.69 3.95
N ALA A 119 5.41 7.50 3.35
CA ALA A 119 5.51 7.31 1.91
C ALA A 119 4.32 7.88 1.11
N TYR A 120 3.19 8.16 1.75
CA TYR A 120 1.94 8.48 1.08
C TYR A 120 1.46 9.90 1.35
N LYS A 121 0.70 10.43 0.39
CA LYS A 121 -0.11 11.65 0.54
C LYS A 121 -1.49 11.46 -0.07
N LEU A 122 -2.46 12.18 0.46
CA LEU A 122 -3.82 12.21 -0.07
C LEU A 122 -3.88 13.00 -1.39
N TYR A 123 -4.83 12.65 -2.27
CA TYR A 123 -5.25 13.58 -3.32
C TYR A 123 -5.92 14.80 -2.70
N ASN A 124 -5.77 15.97 -3.32
CA ASN A 124 -6.29 17.25 -2.81
C ASN A 124 -7.81 17.25 -2.61
N ASP A 125 -8.53 16.41 -3.36
CA ASP A 125 -9.98 16.28 -3.34
C ASP A 125 -10.50 15.17 -2.40
N ALA A 126 -9.63 14.32 -1.86
CA ALA A 126 -10.01 13.23 -0.98
C ALA A 126 -10.69 13.73 0.30
N GLU A 127 -10.08 14.71 1.00
CA GLU A 127 -10.67 15.30 2.20
C GLU A 127 -12.01 16.02 1.93
N PRO A 128 -12.11 16.92 0.93
CA PRO A 128 -13.39 17.52 0.54
C PRO A 128 -14.47 16.49 0.23
N PHE A 129 -14.12 15.40 -0.46
CA PHE A 129 -15.03 14.32 -0.79
C PHE A 129 -15.58 13.62 0.46
N PHE A 130 -14.70 13.18 1.37
CA PHE A 130 -15.15 12.51 2.60
C PHE A 130 -15.94 13.44 3.52
N ARG A 131 -15.61 14.73 3.57
CA ARG A 131 -16.40 15.73 4.30
C ARG A 131 -17.83 15.83 3.74
N LYS A 132 -17.99 15.86 2.41
CA LYS A 132 -19.33 15.87 1.77
C LYS A 132 -20.12 14.60 2.10
N LEU A 133 -19.48 13.43 2.07
CA LEU A 133 -20.14 12.17 2.44
C LEU A 133 -20.61 12.15 3.89
N GLN A 134 -19.81 12.69 4.81
CA GLN A 134 -20.17 12.80 6.23
C GLN A 134 -21.38 13.71 6.43
N LEU A 135 -21.40 14.88 5.79
CA LEU A 135 -22.53 15.82 5.83
C LEU A 135 -23.81 15.19 5.25
N TRP A 136 -23.69 14.48 4.13
CA TRP A 136 -24.82 13.76 3.53
C TRP A 136 -25.38 12.68 4.48
N LYS A 137 -24.50 11.89 5.12
CA LYS A 137 -24.89 10.88 6.10
C LYS A 137 -25.62 11.50 7.30
N GLN A 138 -25.14 12.65 7.81
CA GLN A 138 -25.79 13.38 8.90
C GLN A 138 -27.17 13.90 8.49
N ALA A 139 -27.28 14.53 7.32
CA ALA A 139 -28.55 15.06 6.81
C ALA A 139 -29.60 13.95 6.54
N LYS A 140 -29.17 12.75 6.12
CA LYS A 140 -30.06 11.59 5.97
C LYS A 140 -30.53 11.06 7.33
N ARG A 141 -29.65 11.06 8.35
CA ARG A 141 -30.02 10.69 9.73
C ARG A 141 -31.04 11.66 10.32
N SER A 142 -30.82 12.97 10.22
CA SER A 142 -31.76 13.96 10.79
C SER A 142 -33.15 13.90 10.14
N ARG A 143 -33.24 13.64 8.83
CA ARG A 143 -34.52 13.46 8.12
C ARG A 143 -35.30 12.21 8.52
N ASN A 144 -34.64 11.17 9.01
CA ASN A 144 -35.28 9.94 9.46
C ASN A 144 -35.76 10.01 10.92
N VAL A 145 -35.38 11.05 11.67
CA VAL A 145 -35.68 11.20 13.12
C VAL A 145 -36.84 12.17 13.40
N SER A 146 -37.34 12.90 12.39
CA SER A 146 -38.51 13.77 12.55
C SER A 146 -39.79 12.94 12.80
N PRO A 147 -40.55 13.18 13.90
CA PRO A 147 -41.79 12.45 14.17
C PRO A 147 -42.88 12.84 13.17
N ARG A 148 -43.71 11.87 12.77
CA ARG A 148 -44.95 12.15 12.02
C ARG A 148 -45.86 13.05 12.87
N PRO A 149 -46.38 14.16 12.33
CA PRO A 149 -47.40 14.94 13.03
C PRO A 149 -48.66 14.08 13.23
N SER A 150 -49.26 14.23 14.41
CA SER A 150 -50.45 13.53 14.90
C SER A 150 -51.72 13.94 14.16
#